data_AF-X5QAV5-F1
#
_entry.id   AF-X5QAV5-F1
#
_cell.length_a   1.000
_cell.length_b   1.000
_cell.length_c   1.000
_cell.angle_alpha   90.00
_cell.angle_beta   90.00
_cell.angle_gamma   90.00
#
_symmetry.space_group_name_H-M   'P 1'
#
loop_
_entity.id
_entity.type
_entity.pdbx_description
1 polymer ?
#
loop_
_entity_poly.entity_id
_entity_poly.type
_entity_poly.pdbx_seq_one_letter_code
_entity_poly.pdbx_strand_id
1 'polypeptide(L)' 'MKVLFRHPAYEKEDESVTLALVSGQEFAAQHVPRDGVWIIEIDADAGLARPYRDVRRVMISNGALK' A
#
# COMPACT_ATOMS: atom_id res chain seq x y z
N MET A 1 -8.89 -6.84 3.62
CA MET A 1 -8.13 -6.01 2.67
C MET A 1 -6.67 -6.00 3.09
N LYS A 2 -5.74 -6.23 2.16
CA LYS A 2 -4.30 -6.26 2.44
C LYS A 2 -3.57 -5.30 1.52
N VAL A 3 -2.60 -4.58 2.05
CA VAL A 3 -1.67 -3.77 1.25
C VAL A 3 -0.25 -4.27 1.49
N LEU A 4 0.48 -4.43 0.40
CA LEU A 4 1.90 -4.77 0.38
C LEU A 4 2.66 -3.55 -0.10
N PHE A 5 3.66 -3.14 0.67
CA PHE A 5 4.64 -2.14 0.28
C PHE A 5 5.94 -2.88 -0.04
N ARG A 6 6.45 -2.73 -1.26
CA ARG A 6 7.72 -3.31 -1.69
C ARG A 6 8.72 -2.20 -2.02
N HIS A 7 9.95 -2.32 -1.53
CA HIS A 7 11.02 -1.37 -1.83
C HIS A 7 12.04 -2.01 -2.80
N PRO A 8 12.03 -1.66 -4.10
CA PRO A 8 12.79 -2.42 -5.12
C PRO A 8 14.31 -2.44 -4.93
N ALA A 9 14.88 -1.46 -4.23
CA ALA A 9 16.32 -1.42 -3.96
C ALA A 9 16.73 -2.19 -2.68
N TYR A 10 15.77 -2.59 -1.85
CA TYR A 10 16.00 -3.30 -0.59
C TYR A 10 14.83 -4.27 -0.32
N GLU A 11 14.85 -5.47 -0.92
CA GLU A 11 13.81 -6.51 -0.69
C GLU A 11 13.57 -6.84 0.81
N LYS A 12 14.54 -6.54 1.69
CA LYS A 12 14.40 -6.71 3.15
C LYS A 12 13.45 -5.72 3.82
N GLU A 13 12.96 -4.70 3.12
CA GLU A 13 12.02 -3.70 3.66
C GLU A 13 10.59 -3.89 3.12
N ASP A 14 10.28 -5.06 2.54
CA ASP A 14 8.91 -5.40 2.17
C ASP A 14 8.03 -5.46 3.44
N GLU A 15 7.08 -4.54 3.55
CA GLU A 15 6.16 -4.45 4.68
C GLU A 15 4.73 -4.71 4.26
N SER A 16 4.06 -5.61 4.99
CA SER A 16 2.62 -5.86 4.85
C SER A 16 1.86 -5.00 5.85
N VAL A 17 0.93 -4.19 5.36
CA VAL A 17 0.06 -3.37 6.21
C VAL A 17 -1.39 -3.80 6.00
N THR A 18 -2.09 -4.06 7.11
CA THR A 18 -3.52 -4.35 7.08
C THR A 18 -4.30 -3.05 7.15
N LEU A 19 -5.17 -2.81 6.15
CA LEU A 19 -6.05 -1.65 6.18
C LEU A 19 -7.25 -1.92 7.09
N ALA A 20 -7.56 -0.95 7.95
CA ALA A 20 -8.72 -0.96 8.82
C ALA A 20 -9.84 -0.10 8.21
N LEU A 21 -11.09 -0.52 8.39
CA LEU A 21 -12.25 0.29 8.01
C LEU A 21 -12.30 1.54 8.92
N VAL A 22 -12.35 2.73 8.33
CA VAL A 22 -12.30 4.00 9.07
C VAL A 22 -13.66 4.69 9.06
N SER A 23 -14.32 4.75 7.91
CA SER A 23 -15.68 5.30 7.78
C SER A 23 -16.37 4.75 6.53
N GLY A 24 -17.67 4.45 6.58
CA GLY A 24 -18.44 4.02 5.41
C GLY A 24 -17.80 2.83 4.65
N GLN A 25 -17.21 3.11 3.49
CA GLN A 25 -16.48 2.15 2.64
C GLN A 25 -14.98 2.49 2.51
N GLU A 26 -14.47 3.40 3.33
CA GLU A 26 -13.09 3.85 3.34
C GLU A 26 -12.24 2.99 4.29
N PHE A 27 -11.10 2.54 3.78
CA PHE A 27 -10.12 1.76 4.53
C PHE A 27 -8.78 2.51 4.56
N ALA A 28 -8.15 2.61 5.72
CA ALA A 28 -6.84 3.23 5.87
C ALA A 28 -5.94 2.45 6.82
N ALA A 29 -4.65 2.68 6.69
CA ALA A 29 -3.66 2.33 7.69
C ALA A 29 -2.58 3.41 7.73
N GLN A 30 -1.96 3.55 8.89
CA GLN A 30 -0.82 4.43 9.06
C GLN A 30 0.46 3.63 8.91
N HIS A 31 1.34 4.08 8.02
CA HIS A 31 2.68 3.53 7.85
C HIS A 31 3.63 4.70 7.54
N VAL A 32 4.90 4.58 7.96
CA VAL A 32 5.92 5.63 7.77
C VAL A 32 7.06 5.03 6.95
N PRO A 33 6.86 4.86 5.64
CA PRO A 33 7.91 4.38 4.75
C PRO A 33 9.04 5.40 4.67
N ARG A 34 10.27 4.92 4.51
CA ARG A 34 11.44 5.78 4.27
C ARG A 34 11.35 6.43 2.90
N ASP A 35 12.06 7.54 2.72
CA ASP A 35 12.25 8.15 1.40
C ASP A 35 12.84 7.13 0.43
N GLY A 36 12.31 7.09 -0.80
CA GLY A 36 12.71 6.10 -1.79
C GLY A 36 11.64 5.78 -2.81
N VAL A 37 11.91 4.74 -3.60
CA VAL A 37 10.97 4.17 -4.57
C VAL A 37 10.19 3.07 -3.88
N TRP A 38 8.87 3.11 -4.00
CA TRP A 38 7.99 2.08 -3.46
C TRP A 38 7.08 1.53 -4.54
N ILE A 39 6.77 0.24 -4.45
CA ILE A 39 5.67 -0.40 -5.16
C ILE A 39 4.61 -0.71 -4.11
N ILE A 40 3.42 -0.17 -4.28
CA ILE A 40 2.27 -0.40 -3.44
C ILE A 40 1.35 -1.37 -4.19
N GLU A 41 1.08 -2.53 -3.61
CA GLU A 41 0.10 -3.49 -4.11
C GLU A 41 -1.08 -3.55 -3.14
N ILE A 42 -2.28 -3.27 -3.62
CA ILE A 42 -3.52 -3.32 -2.86
C ILE A 42 -4.33 -4.50 -3.37
N ASP A 43 -4.57 -5.47 -2.49
CA ASP A 43 -5.48 -6.59 -2.74
C ASP A 43 -6.71 -6.45 -1.83
N ALA A 44 -7.86 -6.26 -2.43
CA ALA A 44 -9.13 -6.11 -1.72
C ALA A 44 -10.17 -7.12 -2.21
N ASP A 45 -10.66 -7.92 -1.27
CA ASP A 45 -11.93 -8.62 -1.43
C ASP A 45 -13.06 -7.64 -1.07
N ALA A 46 -13.67 -7.06 -2.09
CA ALA A 46 -14.67 -6.00 -1.97
C ALA A 46 -16.08 -6.47 -2.40
N GLY A 47 -16.31 -7.79 -2.48
CA GLY A 47 -17.57 -8.33 -3.00
C GLY A 47 -17.79 -8.10 -4.51
N LEU A 48 -16.72 -7.77 -5.23
CA LEU A 48 -16.72 -7.66 -6.69
C LEU A 48 -16.66 -9.05 -7.33
N ALA A 49 -17.13 -9.17 -8.57
CA ALA A 49 -17.08 -10.43 -9.33
C ALA A 49 -15.64 -10.97 -9.52
N ARG A 50 -14.63 -10.10 -9.40
CA ARG A 50 -13.21 -10.45 -9.33
C ARG A 50 -12.55 -9.62 -8.24
N PRO A 51 -11.57 -10.15 -7.49
CA PRO A 51 -10.82 -9.38 -6.51
C PRO A 51 -10.26 -8.09 -7.11
N TYR A 52 -10.33 -7.00 -6.35
CA TYR A 52 -9.70 -5.74 -6.75
C TYR A 52 -8.20 -5.85 -6.49
N ARG A 53 -7.41 -5.57 -7.53
CA ARG A 53 -5.96 -5.48 -7.46
C ARG A 53 -5.48 -4.19 -8.09
N ASP A 54 -4.73 -3.41 -7.33
CA ASP A 54 -4.07 -2.19 -7.80
C ASP A 54 -2.58 -2.26 -7.46
N VAL A 55 -1.73 -1.96 -8.44
CA VAL A 55 -0.28 -2.01 -8.30
C VAL A 55 0.27 -0.69 -8.82
N ARG A 56 0.88 0.10 -7.94
CA ARG A 56 1.41 1.43 -8.27
C ARG A 56 2.83 1.59 -7.78
N ARG A 57 3.66 2.21 -8.62
CA ARG A 57 4.99 2.66 -8.23
C ARG A 57 4.92 4.13 -7.85
N VAL A 58 5.45 4.47 -6.68
CA VAL A 58 5.48 5.84 -6.15
C VAL A 58 6.87 6.23 -5.72
N MET A 59 7.14 7.54 -5.69
CA MET A 59 8.35 8.11 -5.10
C MET A 59 7.95 8.85 -3.82
N ILE A 60 8.62 8.51 -2.72
CA ILE A 60 8.52 9.24 -1.46
C ILE A 60 9.79 10.07 -1.30
N SER A 61 9.60 11.37 -1.08
CA SER A 61 10.68 12.34 -0.93
C SER A 61 10.29 13.33 0.16
N ASN A 62 11.15 13.48 1.16
CA ASN A 62 10.90 14.26 2.38
C ASN A 62 9.60 13.84 3.08
N GLY A 63 9.30 12.54 3.12
CA GLY A 63 8.10 11.98 3.73
C GLY A 63 6.79 12.25 2.97
N ALA A 64 6.85 12.74 1.72
CA ALA A 64 5.69 13.04 0.90
C ALA A 64 5.70 12.27 -0.43
N LEU A 65 4.50 11.91 -0.93
CA LEU A 65 4.31 11.36 -2.27
C LEU A 65 4.57 12.44 -3.34
N LYS A 66 5.30 12.08 -4.39
CA LYS A 66 5.50 12.89 -5.60
C LYS A 66 4.76 12.32 -6.81
#